data_AF-A0A0M2SW18-F1
#
_entry.id   AF-A0A0M2SW18-F1
#
_cell.length_a   1.000
_cell.length_b   1.000
_cell.length_c   1.000
_cell.angle_alpha   90.00
_cell.angle_beta   90.00
_cell.angle_gamma   90.00
#
_symmetry.space_group_name_H-M   'P 1'
#
loop_
_entity.id
_entity.type
_entity.pdbx_description
1 polymer ?
#
loop_
_entity_poly.entity_id
_entity_poly.type
_entity_poly.pdbx_seq_one_letter_code
_entity_poly.pdbx_strand_id
1 'polypeptide(L)'
;MATKHEQILQYIDDLPIGEKISVRQIAKAMNVSEGTAYRAIKDAENKGYVSTIERVGTIRIERKKKENIEKLTYAEVVNIVDGQVLGGRSGLHKTLNKFVIGAMKLEAMMRYTGAGNLLIVGNRDKAHEQALRAGAAVLVTGGFDTEEHVKKLADELQLPIISSSYDTFTVATMINRAIYDQLIKKEIILVEDILTPLAETAYLTTDHKVSDWYRLKEETNHSRFPVVDRNTKVQGMVTSKDIMGDDMETPIEKIMTKQPMTVSEKTSVASSAHMMVWEGIEVLPVVDDANKLQGMISRQDVLKALQMIQRQPQVGETLDDTVTSQLVVSRGKLKDESTFRCTITPQMTNHLGTISYGVFTTLVTEAANRVLRGYKKGDLVVENMTIYFIKPVQIDRVLEIYPRILEVGRKFGKMDVEVHSEGVLVGKAMMVCQLIDRH
;
A
#
# COMPACT_ATOMS: atom_id res chain seq x y z
N MET A 1 23.39 24.66 5.25
CA MET A 1 22.37 25.72 5.11
C MET A 1 21.21 25.14 4.32
N ALA A 2 19.97 25.29 4.79
CA ALA A 2 18.79 24.85 4.04
C ALA A 2 18.76 25.50 2.66
N THR A 3 18.36 24.75 1.63
CA THR A 3 18.24 25.32 0.28
C THR A 3 17.11 26.35 0.25
N LYS A 4 17.16 27.31 -0.68
CA LYS A 4 16.06 28.28 -0.88
C LYS A 4 14.71 27.60 -1.11
N HIS A 5 14.69 26.38 -1.66
CA HIS A 5 13.47 25.56 -1.84
C HIS A 5 12.93 25.03 -0.51
N GLU A 6 13.79 24.46 0.34
CA GLU A 6 13.40 23.95 1.66
C GLU A 6 12.91 25.07 2.59
N GLN A 7 13.53 26.25 2.52
CA GLN A 7 13.09 27.42 3.27
C GLN A 7 11.68 27.86 2.87
N ILE A 8 11.30 27.72 1.60
CA ILE A 8 9.94 28.03 1.14
C ILE A 8 8.94 26.98 1.63
N LEU A 9 9.30 25.70 1.64
CA LEU A 9 8.43 24.64 2.16
C LEU A 9 8.15 24.84 3.65
N GLN A 10 9.18 25.16 4.44
CA GLN A 10 9.01 25.48 5.86
C GLN A 10 8.11 26.71 6.05
N TYR A 11 8.36 27.77 5.28
CA TYR A 11 7.52 28.97 5.31
C TYR A 11 6.05 28.66 4.99
N ILE A 12 5.77 27.77 4.03
CA ILE A 12 4.40 27.33 3.70
C ILE A 12 3.79 26.52 4.84
N ASP A 13 4.55 25.63 5.48
CA ASP A 13 4.04 24.78 6.56
C ASP A 13 3.63 25.61 7.78
N ASP A 14 4.38 26.67 8.08
CA ASP A 14 4.14 27.62 9.19
C ASP A 14 2.95 28.57 8.95
N LEU A 15 2.39 28.63 7.73
CA LEU A 15 1.21 29.47 7.46
C LEU A 15 -0.06 28.92 8.14
N PRO A 16 -0.99 29.80 8.57
CA PRO A 16 -2.29 29.38 9.08
C PRO A 16 -3.07 28.56 8.05
N ILE A 17 -3.79 27.54 8.51
CA ILE A 17 -4.71 26.77 7.67
C ILE A 17 -5.77 27.70 7.08
N GLY A 18 -6.04 27.56 5.77
CA GLY A 18 -6.95 28.42 5.01
C GLY A 18 -6.29 29.65 4.38
N GLU A 19 -5.03 29.94 4.70
CA GLU A 19 -4.30 31.08 4.12
C GLU A 19 -4.12 30.90 2.61
N LYS A 20 -4.39 31.96 1.84
CA LYS A 20 -4.17 31.96 0.39
C LYS A 20 -2.70 32.10 0.06
N ILE A 21 -2.24 31.24 -0.84
CA ILE A 21 -0.85 31.19 -1.27
C ILE A 21 -0.76 31.58 -2.74
N SER A 22 0.13 32.53 -3.03
CA SER A 22 0.45 32.93 -4.40
C SER A 22 1.95 32.92 -4.65
N VAL A 23 2.32 32.59 -5.90
CA VAL A 23 3.72 32.56 -6.36
C VAL A 23 4.43 33.89 -6.09
N ARG A 24 3.75 35.01 -6.39
CA ARG A 24 4.27 36.37 -6.18
C ARG A 24 4.51 36.71 -4.72
N GLN A 25 3.58 36.34 -3.84
CA GLN A 25 3.68 36.61 -2.41
C GLN A 25 4.85 35.84 -1.78
N ILE A 26 4.99 34.55 -2.12
CA ILE A 26 6.10 33.73 -1.64
C ILE A 26 7.44 34.21 -2.21
N ALA A 27 7.49 34.54 -3.51
CA ALA A 27 8.70 35.06 -4.15
C ALA A 27 9.20 36.34 -3.46
N LYS A 28 8.27 37.25 -3.12
CA LYS A 28 8.57 38.50 -2.41
C LYS A 28 8.97 38.26 -0.95
N ALA A 29 8.24 37.42 -0.21
CA ALA A 29 8.50 37.15 1.20
C ALA A 29 9.85 36.46 1.42
N MET A 30 10.21 35.54 0.54
CA MET A 30 11.43 34.73 0.65
C MET A 30 12.61 35.27 -0.16
N ASN A 31 12.43 36.40 -0.87
CA ASN A 31 13.43 37.00 -1.76
C ASN A 31 14.01 35.99 -2.77
N VAL A 32 13.13 35.31 -3.50
CA VAL A 32 13.45 34.28 -4.50
C VAL A 32 12.77 34.55 -5.84
N SER A 33 13.21 33.86 -6.90
CA SER A 33 12.53 33.94 -8.19
C SER A 33 11.12 33.31 -8.14
N GLU A 34 10.19 33.83 -8.95
CA GLU A 34 8.85 33.24 -9.09
C GLU A 34 8.91 31.76 -9.53
N GLY A 35 9.88 31.38 -10.37
CA GLY A 35 10.06 29.99 -10.80
C GLY A 35 10.53 29.04 -9.68
N THR A 36 11.26 29.55 -8.68
CA THR A 36 11.63 28.80 -7.46
C THR A 36 10.41 28.66 -6.54
N ALA A 37 9.66 29.74 -6.34
CA ALA A 37 8.44 29.74 -5.55
C ALA A 37 7.36 28.81 -6.14
N TYR A 38 7.17 28.83 -7.47
CA TYR A 38 6.21 27.95 -8.15
C TYR A 38 6.55 26.46 -7.95
N ARG A 39 7.84 26.08 -8.11
CA ARG A 39 8.29 24.70 -7.88
C ARG A 39 8.07 24.26 -6.43
N ALA A 40 8.34 25.14 -5.47
CA ALA A 40 8.10 24.84 -4.06
C ALA A 40 6.61 24.72 -3.72
N ILE A 41 5.74 25.53 -4.31
CA ILE A 41 4.28 25.41 -4.14
C ILE A 41 3.77 24.09 -4.73
N LYS A 42 4.27 23.67 -5.89
CA LYS A 42 3.91 22.38 -6.49
C LYS A 42 4.39 21.19 -5.66
N ASP A 43 5.58 21.28 -5.08
CA ASP A 43 6.10 20.27 -4.15
C ASP A 43 5.28 20.26 -2.83
N ALA A 44 4.91 21.42 -2.32
CA ALA A 44 4.02 21.55 -1.15
C ALA A 44 2.62 20.96 -1.41
N GLU A 45 2.11 21.08 -2.64
CA GLU A 45 0.84 20.48 -3.06
C GLU A 45 0.94 18.95 -3.07
N ASN A 46 2.02 18.41 -3.64
CA ASN A 46 2.28 16.96 -3.63
C ASN A 46 2.46 16.40 -2.20
N LYS A 47 3.05 17.18 -1.30
CA LYS A 47 3.22 16.85 0.12
C LYS A 47 1.96 17.08 0.96
N GLY A 48 0.89 17.59 0.35
CA GLY A 48 -0.39 17.83 1.02
C GLY A 48 -0.40 19.00 2.01
N TYR A 49 0.57 19.92 1.91
CA TYR A 49 0.56 21.17 2.68
C TYR A 49 -0.47 22.15 2.13
N VAL A 50 -0.69 22.15 0.81
CA VAL A 50 -1.57 23.10 0.12
C VAL A 50 -2.45 22.39 -0.91
N SER A 51 -3.57 23.00 -1.29
CA SER A 51 -4.44 22.49 -2.35
C SER A 51 -4.82 23.62 -3.31
N THR A 52 -4.70 23.37 -4.62
CA THR A 52 -5.17 24.32 -5.63
C THR A 52 -6.62 24.05 -6.00
N ILE A 53 -7.48 25.05 -5.77
CA ILE A 53 -8.91 24.98 -6.07
C ILE A 53 -9.19 25.94 -7.23
N GLU A 54 -9.87 25.46 -8.28
CA GLU A 54 -10.28 26.29 -9.41
C GLU A 54 -11.08 27.51 -8.93
N ARG A 55 -10.74 28.70 -9.47
CA ARG A 55 -11.36 30.01 -9.16
C ARG A 55 -11.11 30.56 -7.75
N VAL A 56 -10.50 29.80 -6.84
CA VAL A 56 -10.16 30.24 -5.47
C VAL A 56 -8.66 30.51 -5.31
N GLY A 57 -7.82 29.70 -5.96
CA GLY A 57 -6.36 29.73 -5.85
C GLY A 57 -5.83 28.60 -4.98
N THR A 58 -4.52 28.62 -4.70
CA THR A 58 -3.87 27.65 -3.81
C THR A 58 -4.06 28.09 -2.36
N ILE A 59 -4.52 27.18 -1.50
CA ILE A 59 -4.76 27.45 -0.07
C ILE A 59 -3.98 26.49 0.81
N ARG A 60 -3.54 26.94 1.98
CA ARG A 60 -2.98 26.07 3.03
C ARG A 60 -4.08 25.16 3.56
N ILE A 61 -3.83 23.85 3.59
CA ILE A 61 -4.76 22.85 4.13
C ILE A 61 -4.14 22.19 5.34
N GLU A 62 -4.95 21.70 6.27
CA GLU A 62 -4.43 20.88 7.38
C GLU A 62 -3.76 19.62 6.81
N ARG A 63 -2.54 19.33 7.27
CA ARG A 63 -1.87 18.06 6.93
C ARG A 63 -2.72 16.96 7.55
N LYS A 64 -3.44 16.18 6.72
CA LYS A 64 -4.25 15.06 7.21
C LYS A 64 -3.34 14.13 8.01
N LYS A 65 -3.44 14.16 9.36
CA LYS A 65 -3.02 13.01 10.16
C LYS A 65 -3.87 11.85 9.66
N LYS A 66 -3.24 10.73 9.33
CA LYS A 66 -3.90 9.48 8.92
C LYS A 66 -4.70 8.90 10.10
N GLU A 67 -5.72 9.60 10.59
CA GLU A 67 -6.67 9.04 11.56
C GLU A 67 -7.77 8.33 10.77
N ASN A 68 -7.80 7.00 10.89
CA ASN A 68 -8.86 6.08 10.47
C ASN A 68 -9.32 6.21 9.00
N ILE A 69 -8.39 6.00 8.08
CA ILE A 69 -8.64 5.88 6.63
C ILE A 69 -9.27 4.52 6.28
N GLU A 70 -10.07 3.89 7.13
CA GLU A 70 -10.74 2.63 6.76
C GLU A 70 -11.96 2.85 5.85
N LYS A 71 -12.41 4.10 5.71
CA LYS A 71 -13.72 4.42 5.15
C LYS A 71 -13.64 5.45 4.02
N LEU A 72 -14.23 5.10 2.87
CA LEU A 72 -14.45 6.02 1.75
C LEU A 72 -15.26 7.23 2.20
N THR A 73 -14.97 8.40 1.67
CA THR A 73 -15.80 9.60 1.80
C THR A 73 -16.83 9.66 0.70
N TYR A 74 -17.93 10.40 0.92
CA TYR A 74 -18.91 10.61 -0.15
C TYR A 74 -18.32 11.38 -1.34
N ALA A 75 -17.32 12.26 -1.11
CA ALA A 75 -16.58 12.93 -2.18
C ALA A 75 -15.86 11.94 -3.10
N GLU A 76 -15.22 10.91 -2.54
CA GLU A 76 -14.57 9.86 -3.33
C GLU A 76 -15.60 9.03 -4.10
N VAL A 77 -16.75 8.73 -3.49
CA VAL A 77 -17.84 8.03 -4.18
C VAL A 77 -18.31 8.80 -5.41
N VAL A 78 -18.47 10.12 -5.32
CA VAL A 78 -18.83 10.98 -6.47
C VAL A 78 -17.84 10.78 -7.61
N ASN A 79 -16.53 10.78 -7.32
CA ASN A 79 -15.50 10.59 -8.35
C ASN A 79 -15.50 9.16 -8.92
N ILE A 80 -15.79 8.14 -8.11
CA ILE A 80 -15.80 6.73 -8.55
C ILE A 80 -16.91 6.46 -9.56
N VAL A 81 -18.06 7.13 -9.41
CA VAL A 81 -19.28 6.86 -10.19
C VAL A 81 -19.53 7.91 -11.26
N ASP A 82 -18.55 8.78 -11.53
CA ASP A 82 -18.68 9.98 -12.37
C ASP A 82 -19.96 10.77 -12.05
N GLY A 83 -20.21 10.93 -10.75
CA GLY A 83 -21.46 11.44 -10.22
C GLY A 83 -21.58 12.96 -10.22
N GLN A 84 -22.80 13.45 -10.32
CA GLN A 84 -23.16 14.85 -10.08
C GLN A 84 -23.83 14.99 -8.72
N VAL A 85 -23.39 15.96 -7.92
CA VAL A 85 -24.02 16.26 -6.63
C VAL A 85 -25.22 17.18 -6.84
N LEU A 86 -26.41 16.65 -6.55
CA LEU A 86 -27.71 17.32 -6.68
C LEU A 86 -28.05 18.20 -5.46
N GLY A 87 -27.60 17.80 -4.27
CA GLY A 87 -27.81 18.51 -3.00
C GLY A 87 -26.92 17.94 -1.89
N GLY A 88 -26.82 18.62 -0.76
CA GLY A 88 -26.06 18.18 0.42
C GLY A 88 -24.55 18.27 0.27
N ARG A 89 -24.03 19.21 -0.54
CA ARG A 89 -22.60 19.34 -0.87
C ARG A 89 -21.69 19.50 0.36
N SER A 90 -22.18 20.17 1.40
CA SER A 90 -21.45 20.34 2.66
C SER A 90 -21.15 19.01 3.35
N GLY A 91 -21.91 17.95 3.08
CA GLY A 91 -21.75 16.62 3.64
C GLY A 91 -20.70 15.73 2.96
N LEU A 92 -20.07 16.17 1.86
CA LEU A 92 -19.19 15.31 1.05
C LEU A 92 -17.94 14.80 1.78
N HIS A 93 -17.48 15.54 2.80
CA HIS A 93 -16.33 15.16 3.63
C HIS A 93 -16.64 14.01 4.61
N LYS A 94 -17.92 13.69 4.84
CA LYS A 94 -18.33 12.61 5.73
C LYS A 94 -17.98 11.24 5.14
N THR A 95 -17.73 10.28 6.01
CA THR A 95 -17.35 8.91 5.64
C THR A 95 -18.55 8.00 5.46
N LEU A 96 -18.49 7.17 4.43
CA LEU A 96 -19.36 6.05 4.14
C LEU A 96 -18.99 4.84 5.01
N ASN A 97 -19.94 4.35 5.80
CA ASN A 97 -19.78 3.11 6.56
C ASN A 97 -20.17 1.86 5.76
N LYS A 98 -21.29 1.95 5.04
CA LYS A 98 -21.89 0.82 4.31
C LYS A 98 -22.77 1.34 3.19
N PHE A 99 -22.72 0.72 2.01
CA PHE A 99 -23.70 0.98 0.96
C PHE A 99 -24.79 -0.10 0.94
N VAL A 100 -25.99 0.29 0.51
CA VAL A 100 -27.18 -0.57 0.44
C VAL A 100 -27.85 -0.38 -0.91
N ILE A 101 -28.28 -1.46 -1.55
CA ILE A 101 -28.97 -1.41 -2.84
C ILE A 101 -30.49 -1.47 -2.62
N GLY A 102 -31.18 -0.40 -2.99
CA GLY A 102 -32.63 -0.23 -2.87
C GLY A 102 -33.44 -0.95 -3.95
N ALA A 103 -33.39 -2.28 -3.99
CA ALA A 103 -34.15 -3.07 -4.96
C ALA A 103 -35.60 -3.40 -4.51
N MET A 104 -35.83 -3.51 -3.20
CA MET A 104 -37.08 -3.98 -2.59
C MET A 104 -38.17 -2.90 -2.53
N LYS A 105 -39.34 -3.18 -1.94
CA LYS A 105 -40.29 -2.12 -1.56
C LYS A 105 -39.70 -1.21 -0.48
N LEU A 106 -40.22 0.02 -0.39
CA LEU A 106 -39.69 1.08 0.48
C LEU A 106 -39.58 0.62 1.94
N GLU A 107 -40.62 0.01 2.49
CA GLU A 107 -40.66 -0.40 3.90
C GLU A 107 -39.58 -1.45 4.21
N ALA A 108 -39.32 -2.35 3.27
CA ALA A 108 -38.32 -3.41 3.42
C ALA A 108 -36.89 -2.89 3.29
N MET A 109 -36.61 -2.00 2.32
CA MET A 109 -35.26 -1.46 2.13
C MET A 109 -34.81 -0.56 3.29
N MET A 110 -35.74 0.17 3.92
CA MET A 110 -35.42 1.08 5.01
C MET A 110 -34.91 0.36 6.26
N ARG A 111 -35.20 -0.94 6.43
CA ARG A 111 -34.67 -1.77 7.53
C ARG A 111 -33.15 -1.93 7.50
N TYR A 112 -32.52 -1.71 6.34
CA TYR A 112 -31.08 -1.82 6.14
C TYR A 112 -30.39 -0.45 5.99
N THR A 113 -31.18 0.63 5.94
CA THR A 113 -30.70 2.00 5.69
C THR A 113 -30.65 2.75 7.02
N GLY A 114 -29.52 3.40 7.31
CA GLY A 114 -29.31 4.12 8.56
C GLY A 114 -28.16 5.11 8.47
N ALA A 115 -27.82 5.72 9.60
CA ALA A 115 -26.85 6.80 9.69
C ALA A 115 -25.47 6.42 9.13
N GLY A 116 -24.93 7.26 8.23
CA GLY A 116 -23.63 7.05 7.61
C GLY A 116 -23.62 6.00 6.49
N ASN A 117 -24.79 5.51 6.07
CA ASN A 117 -24.91 4.64 4.90
C ASN A 117 -24.99 5.45 3.60
N LEU A 118 -24.84 4.76 2.47
CA LEU A 118 -25.20 5.24 1.14
C LEU A 118 -26.28 4.33 0.56
N LEU A 119 -27.48 4.86 0.32
CA LEU A 119 -28.53 4.14 -0.39
C LEU A 119 -28.37 4.33 -1.90
N ILE A 120 -28.11 3.25 -2.63
CA ILE A 120 -28.09 3.21 -4.09
C ILE A 120 -29.48 2.82 -4.58
N VAL A 121 -30.17 3.71 -5.28
CA VAL A 121 -31.57 3.51 -5.70
C VAL A 121 -31.84 4.17 -7.04
N GLY A 122 -32.79 3.64 -7.81
CA GLY A 122 -33.28 4.30 -9.04
C GLY A 122 -34.19 5.49 -8.73
N ASN A 123 -35.02 5.90 -9.69
CA ASN A 123 -35.97 7.01 -9.56
C ASN A 123 -37.12 6.72 -8.58
N ARG A 124 -36.87 6.87 -7.27
CA ARG A 124 -37.87 6.68 -6.21
C ARG A 124 -37.80 7.81 -5.19
N ASP A 125 -38.45 8.93 -5.47
CA ASP A 125 -38.33 10.16 -4.65
C ASP A 125 -38.66 9.95 -3.18
N LYS A 126 -39.70 9.16 -2.86
CA LYS A 126 -40.02 8.80 -1.48
C LYS A 126 -38.90 8.04 -0.77
N ALA A 127 -38.15 7.20 -1.49
CA ALA A 127 -37.00 6.50 -0.95
C ALA A 127 -35.83 7.45 -0.72
N HIS A 128 -35.61 8.41 -1.62
CA HIS A 128 -34.57 9.43 -1.47
C HIS A 128 -34.81 10.24 -0.18
N GLU A 129 -36.04 10.72 0.01
CA GLU A 129 -36.40 11.50 1.19
C GLU A 129 -36.26 10.68 2.49
N GLN A 130 -36.78 9.45 2.52
CA GLN A 130 -36.72 8.61 3.72
C GLN A 130 -35.29 8.20 4.08
N ALA A 131 -34.42 7.96 3.09
CA ALA A 131 -33.02 7.67 3.32
C ALA A 131 -32.30 8.83 4.03
N LEU A 132 -32.49 10.06 3.55
CA LEU A 132 -31.92 11.26 4.17
C LEU A 132 -32.41 11.41 5.61
N ARG A 133 -33.71 11.24 5.86
CA ARG A 133 -34.29 11.29 7.22
C ARG A 133 -33.73 10.20 8.14
N ALA A 134 -33.35 9.04 7.59
CA ALA A 134 -32.68 7.97 8.32
C ALA A 134 -31.16 8.22 8.51
N GLY A 135 -30.63 9.35 8.04
CA GLY A 135 -29.22 9.71 8.16
C GLY A 135 -28.32 9.13 7.07
N ALA A 136 -28.89 8.60 5.99
CA ALA A 136 -28.15 8.02 4.88
C ALA A 136 -28.04 9.01 3.71
N ALA A 137 -26.88 9.04 3.06
CA ALA A 137 -26.72 9.69 1.76
C ALA A 137 -27.44 8.87 0.67
N VAL A 138 -27.73 9.52 -0.46
CA VAL A 138 -28.46 8.90 -1.59
C VAL A 138 -27.62 8.94 -2.85
N LEU A 139 -27.56 7.82 -3.57
CA LEU A 139 -27.00 7.71 -4.90
C LEU A 139 -28.09 7.25 -5.87
N VAL A 140 -28.51 8.16 -6.74
CA VAL A 140 -29.52 7.95 -7.76
C VAL A 140 -28.86 7.42 -9.03
N THR A 141 -29.27 6.23 -9.46
CA THR A 141 -28.68 5.54 -10.63
C THR A 141 -29.53 5.73 -11.88
N GLY A 142 -28.93 5.73 -13.07
CA GLY A 142 -29.63 5.81 -14.36
C GLY A 142 -29.84 7.23 -14.88
N GLY A 143 -29.11 8.21 -14.34
CA GLY A 143 -29.14 9.61 -14.76
C GLY A 143 -30.38 10.37 -14.31
N PHE A 144 -31.13 9.83 -13.33
CA PHE A 144 -32.31 10.50 -12.80
C PHE A 144 -31.94 11.59 -11.79
N ASP A 145 -32.82 12.58 -11.70
CA ASP A 145 -32.78 13.63 -10.68
C ASP A 145 -33.66 13.24 -9.48
N THR A 146 -33.83 14.17 -8.54
CA THR A 146 -34.81 14.09 -7.46
C THR A 146 -35.59 15.40 -7.31
N GLU A 147 -36.70 15.35 -6.60
CA GLU A 147 -37.52 16.53 -6.28
C GLU A 147 -36.77 17.63 -5.51
N GLU A 148 -37.10 18.89 -5.79
CA GLU A 148 -36.42 20.07 -5.22
C GLU A 148 -36.52 20.14 -3.69
N HIS A 149 -37.62 19.68 -3.09
CA HIS A 149 -37.75 19.65 -1.63
C HIS A 149 -36.80 18.63 -1.00
N VAL A 150 -36.45 17.55 -1.70
CA VAL A 150 -35.50 16.54 -1.24
C VAL A 150 -34.07 17.08 -1.31
N LYS A 151 -33.73 17.86 -2.35
CA LYS A 151 -32.42 18.55 -2.45
C LYS A 151 -32.22 19.52 -1.28
N LYS A 152 -33.24 20.32 -0.94
CA LYS A 152 -33.22 21.22 0.22
C LYS A 152 -33.04 20.46 1.53
N LEU A 153 -33.77 19.35 1.70
CA LEU A 153 -33.61 18.49 2.88
C LEU A 153 -32.18 17.93 3.00
N ALA A 154 -31.57 17.55 1.88
CA ALA A 154 -30.18 17.09 1.84
C ALA A 154 -29.18 18.20 2.25
N ASP A 155 -29.41 19.44 1.84
CA ASP A 155 -28.59 20.59 2.27
C ASP A 155 -28.74 20.85 3.77
N GLU A 156 -29.96 20.81 4.31
CA GLU A 156 -30.26 20.98 5.74
C GLU A 156 -29.57 19.91 6.60
N LEU A 157 -29.67 18.65 6.17
CA LEU A 157 -29.07 17.50 6.88
C LEU A 157 -27.58 17.33 6.58
N GLN A 158 -27.05 18.09 5.62
CA GLN A 158 -25.68 17.95 5.12
C GLN A 158 -25.39 16.50 4.71
N LEU A 159 -26.29 15.90 3.95
CA LEU A 159 -26.18 14.53 3.44
C LEU A 159 -26.28 14.56 1.91
N PRO A 160 -25.25 14.12 1.19
CA PRO A 160 -25.22 14.31 -0.25
C PRO A 160 -26.27 13.44 -0.96
N ILE A 161 -26.88 14.03 -1.99
CA ILE A 161 -27.58 13.31 -3.04
C ILE A 161 -26.69 13.36 -4.28
N ILE A 162 -26.31 12.19 -4.77
CA ILE A 162 -25.43 12.02 -5.90
C ILE A 162 -26.26 11.38 -7.02
N SER A 163 -26.14 11.84 -8.25
CA SER A 163 -26.71 11.20 -9.43
C SER A 163 -25.60 10.66 -10.32
N SER A 164 -25.76 9.46 -10.85
CA SER A 164 -24.85 8.86 -11.83
C SER A 164 -25.64 8.40 -13.04
N SER A 165 -25.09 8.59 -14.25
CA SER A 165 -25.67 8.08 -15.49
C SER A 165 -25.64 6.55 -15.59
N TYR A 166 -24.82 5.88 -14.77
CA TYR A 166 -24.70 4.43 -14.77
C TYR A 166 -25.86 3.75 -14.04
N ASP A 167 -26.15 2.51 -14.41
CA ASP A 167 -27.15 1.67 -13.75
C ASP A 167 -26.67 1.18 -12.36
N THR A 168 -27.59 0.63 -11.57
CA THR A 168 -27.32 0.16 -10.21
C THR A 168 -26.20 -0.88 -10.12
N PHE A 169 -26.12 -1.83 -11.06
CA PHE A 169 -25.09 -2.87 -11.01
C PHE A 169 -23.70 -2.30 -11.31
N THR A 170 -23.61 -1.45 -12.34
CA THR A 170 -22.36 -0.78 -12.71
C THR A 170 -21.83 0.07 -11.57
N VAL A 171 -22.68 0.93 -10.98
CA VAL A 171 -22.33 1.77 -9.82
C VAL A 171 -21.89 0.95 -8.62
N ALA A 172 -22.66 -0.08 -8.26
CA ALA A 172 -22.31 -0.95 -7.14
C ALA A 172 -20.96 -1.65 -7.37
N THR A 173 -20.70 -2.11 -8.60
CA THR A 173 -19.43 -2.76 -8.98
C THR A 173 -18.25 -1.79 -8.89
N MET A 174 -18.40 -0.55 -9.36
CA MET A 174 -17.36 0.48 -9.27
C MET A 174 -17.02 0.82 -7.82
N ILE A 175 -18.03 1.03 -6.97
CA ILE A 175 -17.84 1.31 -5.54
C ILE A 175 -17.20 0.11 -4.85
N ASN A 176 -17.69 -1.10 -5.12
CA ASN A 176 -17.15 -2.33 -4.54
C ASN A 176 -15.68 -2.50 -4.92
N ARG A 177 -15.33 -2.34 -6.20
CA ARG A 177 -13.95 -2.38 -6.68
C ARG A 177 -13.08 -1.34 -5.99
N ALA A 178 -13.55 -0.10 -5.87
CA ALA A 178 -12.79 0.96 -5.20
C ALA A 178 -12.54 0.66 -3.71
N ILE A 179 -13.51 0.04 -3.01
CA ILE A 179 -13.33 -0.45 -1.63
C ILE A 179 -12.22 -1.50 -1.60
N TYR A 180 -12.29 -2.52 -2.47
CA TYR A 180 -11.26 -3.57 -2.53
C TYR A 180 -9.88 -3.02 -2.88
N ASP A 181 -9.77 -2.14 -3.87
CA ASP A 181 -8.51 -1.50 -4.25
C ASP A 181 -7.91 -0.69 -3.08
N GLN A 182 -8.75 -0.04 -2.26
CA GLN A 182 -8.31 0.67 -1.06
C GLN A 182 -7.91 -0.27 0.08
N LEU A 183 -8.63 -1.38 0.27
CA LEU A 183 -8.26 -2.41 1.25
C LEU A 183 -6.90 -3.02 0.89
N ILE A 184 -6.73 -3.48 -0.34
CA ILE A 184 -5.47 -4.06 -0.86
C ILE A 184 -4.30 -3.07 -0.73
N LYS A 185 -4.48 -1.80 -1.13
CA LYS A 185 -3.41 -0.79 -1.00
C LYS A 185 -2.98 -0.55 0.46
N LYS A 186 -3.88 -0.72 1.42
CA LYS A 186 -3.58 -0.54 2.86
C LYS A 186 -3.08 -1.81 3.54
N GLU A 187 -3.24 -2.98 2.92
CA GLU A 187 -2.54 -4.21 3.33
C GLU A 187 -1.02 -4.08 3.15
N ILE A 188 -0.57 -3.24 2.20
CA ILE A 188 0.84 -2.89 2.05
C ILE A 188 1.21 -1.89 3.15
N ILE A 189 1.62 -2.39 4.31
CA ILE A 189 2.23 -1.54 5.35
C ILE A 189 3.48 -0.89 4.77
N LEU A 190 3.58 0.43 4.89
CA LEU A 190 4.74 1.19 4.45
C LEU A 190 5.68 1.44 5.64
N VAL A 191 6.93 1.74 5.33
CA VAL A 191 7.93 2.10 6.34
C VAL A 191 7.49 3.32 7.14
N GLU A 192 6.79 4.28 6.53
CA GLU A 192 6.22 5.43 7.23
C GLU A 192 5.24 5.08 8.35
N ASP A 193 4.58 3.91 8.28
CA ASP A 193 3.60 3.51 9.27
C ASP A 193 4.24 2.85 10.51
N ILE A 194 5.55 2.53 10.45
CA ILE A 194 6.26 1.79 11.52
C ILE A 194 7.60 2.41 11.93
N LEU A 195 8.09 3.45 11.24
CA LEU A 195 9.40 4.01 11.57
C LEU A 195 9.41 4.62 12.96
N THR A 196 10.56 4.52 13.62
CA THR A 196 10.89 5.40 14.75
C THR A 196 11.21 6.77 14.15
N PRO A 197 10.44 7.84 14.46
CA PRO A 197 10.67 9.16 13.88
C PRO A 197 12.06 9.72 14.22
N LEU A 198 12.57 10.66 13.41
CA LEU A 198 13.87 11.28 13.64
C LEU A 198 14.02 11.86 15.05
N ALA A 199 12.97 12.44 15.62
CA ALA A 199 12.97 13.01 16.97
C ALA A 199 13.26 12.00 18.09
N GLU A 200 12.98 10.71 17.84
CA GLU A 200 13.19 9.59 18.77
C GLU A 200 14.35 8.69 18.32
N THR A 201 14.93 8.95 17.16
CA THR A 201 16.02 8.18 16.58
C THR A 201 17.35 8.67 17.15
N ALA A 202 18.07 7.78 17.84
CA ALA A 202 19.46 8.05 18.18
C ALA A 202 20.36 7.85 16.96
N TYR A 203 21.20 8.85 16.68
CA TYR A 203 22.15 8.84 15.57
C TYR A 203 23.46 9.53 15.97
N LEU A 204 24.52 9.24 15.24
CA LEU A 204 25.84 9.85 15.41
C LEU A 204 26.12 10.83 14.27
N THR A 205 27.03 11.78 14.51
CA THR A 205 27.59 12.62 13.44
C THR A 205 28.99 12.12 13.08
N THR A 206 29.49 12.51 11.90
CA THR A 206 30.87 12.18 11.48
C THR A 206 31.93 12.68 12.46
N ASP A 207 31.63 13.76 13.19
CA ASP A 207 32.54 14.41 14.14
C ASP A 207 32.52 13.75 15.54
N HIS A 208 31.58 12.83 15.82
CA HIS A 208 31.51 12.10 17.09
C HIS A 208 32.64 11.08 17.25
N LYS A 209 32.88 10.67 18.49
CA LYS A 209 33.90 9.68 18.87
C LYS A 209 33.28 8.36 19.32
N VAL A 210 34.12 7.33 19.46
CA VAL A 210 33.72 6.03 20.04
C VAL A 210 33.07 6.18 21.41
N SER A 211 33.55 7.10 22.25
CA SER A 211 32.93 7.42 23.55
C SER A 211 31.47 7.87 23.44
N ASP A 212 31.12 8.66 22.42
CA ASP A 212 29.74 9.08 22.16
C ASP A 212 28.84 7.90 21.79
N TRP A 213 29.37 6.91 21.07
CA TRP A 213 28.61 5.70 20.75
C TRP A 213 28.30 4.88 22.01
N TYR A 214 29.26 4.73 22.93
CA TYR A 214 29.02 4.03 24.20
C TYR A 214 27.98 4.77 25.05
N ARG A 215 28.04 6.10 25.08
CA ARG A 215 27.03 6.93 25.74
C ARG A 215 25.63 6.71 25.15
N LEU A 216 25.48 6.78 23.82
CA LEU A 216 24.19 6.51 23.18
C LEU A 216 23.70 5.08 23.44
N LYS A 217 24.59 4.10 23.46
CA LYS A 217 24.26 2.71 23.80
C LYS A 217 23.73 2.60 25.22
N GLU A 218 24.31 3.28 26.20
CA GLU A 218 23.82 3.26 27.58
C GLU A 218 22.46 3.97 27.71
N GLU A 219 22.29 5.09 27.03
CA GLU A 219 21.05 5.89 27.06
C GLU A 219 19.87 5.18 26.38
N THR A 220 20.12 4.46 25.29
CA THR A 220 19.05 3.89 24.44
C THR A 220 18.97 2.37 24.46
N ASN A 221 19.98 1.69 25.01
CA ASN A 221 20.18 0.25 24.92
C ASN A 221 20.28 -0.28 23.46
N HIS A 222 20.54 0.60 22.49
CA HIS A 222 20.76 0.24 21.09
C HIS A 222 22.24 -0.04 20.81
N SER A 223 22.49 -0.88 19.81
CA SER A 223 23.82 -1.35 19.43
C SER A 223 24.23 -0.97 18.01
N ARG A 224 23.40 -0.18 17.33
CA ARG A 224 23.55 0.19 15.93
C ARG A 224 22.98 1.59 15.72
N PHE A 225 23.79 2.49 15.18
CA PHE A 225 23.39 3.88 14.97
C PHE A 225 23.76 4.32 13.55
N PRO A 226 22.85 5.05 12.87
CA PRO A 226 23.19 5.76 11.64
C PRO A 226 24.15 6.90 11.94
N VAL A 227 25.06 7.16 11.00
CA VAL A 227 25.99 8.28 11.01
C VAL A 227 25.58 9.26 9.95
N VAL A 228 25.37 10.52 10.33
CA VAL A 228 24.96 11.60 9.43
C VAL A 228 26.01 12.70 9.35
N ASP A 229 25.97 13.48 8.26
CA ASP A 229 26.72 14.72 8.14
C ASP A 229 26.01 15.89 8.84
N ARG A 230 26.60 17.09 8.76
CA ARG A 230 26.02 18.32 9.33
C ARG A 230 24.70 18.77 8.70
N ASN A 231 24.32 18.20 7.54
CA ASN A 231 23.04 18.44 6.87
C ASN A 231 22.06 17.27 7.08
N THR A 232 22.33 16.39 8.04
CA THR A 232 21.52 15.20 8.37
C THR A 232 21.48 14.16 7.24
N LYS A 233 22.42 14.21 6.29
CA LYS A 233 22.54 13.19 5.23
C LYS A 233 23.24 11.96 5.76
N VAL A 234 22.68 10.78 5.52
CA VAL A 234 23.25 9.51 5.95
C VAL A 234 24.57 9.24 5.22
N GLN A 235 25.65 9.11 5.98
CA GLN A 235 27.00 8.80 5.49
C GLN A 235 27.41 7.36 5.78
N GLY A 236 26.93 6.81 6.89
CA GLY A 236 27.41 5.54 7.41
C GLY A 236 26.46 4.87 8.40
N MET A 237 26.83 3.67 8.81
CA MET A 237 26.28 2.96 9.98
C MET A 237 27.43 2.49 10.86
N VAL A 238 27.19 2.46 12.17
CA VAL A 238 28.15 1.93 13.13
C VAL A 238 27.46 0.95 14.05
N THR A 239 28.04 -0.22 14.21
CA THR A 239 27.55 -1.32 15.03
C THR A 239 28.52 -1.65 16.17
N SER A 240 28.08 -2.42 17.16
CA SER A 240 28.96 -2.94 18.22
C SER A 240 30.18 -3.70 17.70
N LYS A 241 30.10 -4.28 16.49
CA LYS A 241 31.22 -5.01 15.89
C LYS A 241 32.27 -4.07 15.34
N ASP A 242 31.85 -2.92 14.82
CA ASP A 242 32.75 -1.95 14.18
C ASP A 242 33.63 -1.25 15.23
N ILE A 243 33.09 -1.01 16.44
CA ILE A 243 33.78 -0.30 17.52
C ILE A 243 34.66 -1.21 18.40
N MET A 244 34.51 -2.52 18.28
CA MET A 244 35.15 -3.46 19.20
C MET A 244 36.68 -3.41 19.06
N GLY A 245 37.35 -2.89 20.10
CA GLY A 245 38.81 -2.83 20.17
C GLY A 245 39.42 -1.48 19.76
N ASP A 246 38.60 -0.50 19.37
CA ASP A 246 39.04 0.87 19.08
C ASP A 246 39.16 1.73 20.35
N ASP A 247 40.04 2.73 20.28
CA ASP A 247 40.22 3.72 21.35
C ASP A 247 39.02 4.66 21.44
N MET A 248 38.64 5.04 22.66
CA MET A 248 37.48 5.89 22.97
C MET A 248 37.52 7.26 22.27
N GLU A 249 38.72 7.76 21.94
CA GLU A 249 38.92 9.05 21.27
C GLU A 249 38.89 8.95 19.74
N THR A 250 38.77 7.75 19.19
CA THR A 250 38.76 7.52 17.74
C THR A 250 37.50 8.14 17.10
N PRO A 251 37.63 8.94 16.02
CA PRO A 251 36.48 9.49 15.31
C PRO A 251 35.63 8.41 14.64
N ILE A 252 34.32 8.53 14.75
CA ILE A 252 33.33 7.61 14.16
C ILE A 252 33.47 7.52 12.63
N GLU A 253 33.83 8.61 11.96
CA GLU A 253 34.04 8.62 10.50
C GLU A 253 35.08 7.58 10.03
N LYS A 254 36.07 7.24 10.87
CA LYS A 254 37.12 6.26 10.54
C LYS A 254 36.65 4.81 10.67
N ILE A 255 35.62 4.57 11.50
CA ILE A 255 35.17 3.24 11.89
C ILE A 255 33.87 2.86 11.16
N MET A 256 33.04 3.84 10.81
CA MET A 256 31.73 3.58 10.21
C MET A 256 31.81 2.78 8.92
N THR A 257 30.84 1.89 8.73
CA THR A 257 30.57 1.31 7.42
C THR A 257 29.95 2.40 6.55
N LYS A 258 30.65 2.82 5.50
CA LYS A 258 30.20 3.87 4.57
C LYS A 258 29.10 3.35 3.65
N GLN A 259 28.22 4.25 3.20
CA GLN A 259 27.15 3.95 2.24
C GLN A 259 26.25 2.79 2.70
N PRO A 260 25.56 2.93 3.85
CA PRO A 260 24.69 1.89 4.35
C PRO A 260 23.49 1.72 3.43
N MET A 261 22.90 0.52 3.43
CA MET A 261 21.60 0.31 2.82
C MET A 261 20.54 1.15 3.54
N THR A 262 19.70 1.83 2.78
CA THR A 262 18.63 2.70 3.29
C THR A 262 17.32 2.37 2.59
N VAL A 263 16.21 2.79 3.20
CA VAL A 263 14.87 2.69 2.62
C VAL A 263 14.18 4.04 2.65
N SER A 264 13.16 4.21 1.81
CA SER A 264 12.31 5.39 1.85
C SER A 264 11.09 5.15 2.72
N GLU A 265 10.45 6.22 3.17
CA GLU A 265 9.13 6.19 3.84
C GLU A 265 8.07 5.40 3.06
N LYS A 266 8.15 5.42 1.72
CA LYS A 266 7.22 4.75 0.80
C LYS A 266 7.59 3.30 0.49
N THR A 267 8.72 2.81 0.99
CA THR A 267 9.12 1.41 0.83
C THR A 267 8.15 0.54 1.62
N SER A 268 7.75 -0.62 1.10
CA SER A 268 6.89 -1.53 1.86
C SER A 268 7.66 -2.21 2.99
N VAL A 269 6.99 -2.50 4.09
CA VAL A 269 7.54 -3.28 5.21
C VAL A 269 7.97 -4.67 4.74
N ALA A 270 7.21 -5.29 3.83
CA ALA A 270 7.58 -6.58 3.23
C ALA A 270 8.88 -6.50 2.41
N SER A 271 9.06 -5.45 1.60
CA SER A 271 10.30 -5.22 0.85
C SER A 271 11.48 -4.94 1.78
N SER A 272 11.26 -4.17 2.85
CA SER A 272 12.25 -3.91 3.88
C SER A 272 12.65 -5.20 4.62
N ALA A 273 11.67 -6.06 4.94
CA ALA A 273 11.91 -7.38 5.53
C ALA A 273 12.80 -8.24 4.62
N HIS A 274 12.48 -8.27 3.32
CA HIS A 274 13.27 -8.99 2.33
C HIS A 274 14.71 -8.48 2.27
N MET A 275 14.90 -7.16 2.19
CA MET A 275 16.23 -6.53 2.19
C MET A 275 17.02 -6.87 3.47
N MET A 276 16.39 -6.76 4.64
CA MET A 276 16.99 -7.10 5.93
C MET A 276 17.44 -8.56 6.00
N VAL A 277 16.66 -9.49 5.43
CA VAL A 277 17.02 -10.92 5.38
C VAL A 277 18.15 -11.15 4.41
N TRP A 278 18.03 -10.62 3.19
CA TRP A 278 18.96 -10.81 2.09
C TRP A 278 20.37 -10.32 2.44
N GLU A 279 20.47 -9.10 2.95
CA GLU A 279 21.73 -8.46 3.31
C GLU A 279 22.19 -8.79 4.74
N GLY A 280 21.38 -9.54 5.51
CA GLY A 280 21.67 -9.84 6.91
C GLY A 280 21.68 -8.60 7.82
N ILE A 281 20.90 -7.58 7.46
CA ILE A 281 20.81 -6.29 8.15
C ILE A 281 19.69 -6.34 9.19
N GLU A 282 19.95 -5.80 10.39
CA GLU A 282 18.96 -5.76 11.47
C GLU A 282 18.25 -4.40 11.61
N VAL A 283 18.85 -3.33 11.07
CA VAL A 283 18.38 -1.96 11.20
C VAL A 283 18.59 -1.23 9.87
N LEU A 284 17.57 -0.57 9.36
CA LEU A 284 17.64 0.25 8.15
C LEU A 284 17.36 1.72 8.50
N PRO A 285 18.24 2.66 8.14
CA PRO A 285 17.92 4.07 8.15
C PRO A 285 16.85 4.38 7.10
N VAL A 286 15.87 5.18 7.50
CA VAL A 286 14.83 5.70 6.61
C VAL A 286 15.26 7.08 6.13
N VAL A 287 15.27 7.31 4.82
CA VAL A 287 15.72 8.56 4.23
C VAL A 287 14.70 9.15 3.26
N ASP A 288 14.79 10.47 3.05
CA ASP A 288 14.07 11.18 2.00
C ASP A 288 14.81 11.10 0.64
N ASP A 289 14.22 11.69 -0.40
CA ASP A 289 14.81 11.75 -1.74
C ASP A 289 16.16 12.50 -1.79
N ALA A 290 16.48 13.31 -0.77
CA ALA A 290 17.75 14.03 -0.64
C ALA A 290 18.79 13.27 0.22
N ASN A 291 18.48 12.01 0.58
CA ASN A 291 19.26 11.14 1.47
C ASN A 291 19.40 11.66 2.90
N LYS A 292 18.46 12.48 3.37
CA LYS A 292 18.40 12.94 4.76
C LYS A 292 17.66 11.93 5.62
N LEU A 293 18.23 11.64 6.79
CA LEU A 293 17.65 10.74 7.77
C LEU A 293 16.28 11.25 8.23
N GLN A 294 15.23 10.46 8.03
CA GLN A 294 13.88 10.67 8.56
C GLN A 294 13.60 9.83 9.81
N GLY A 295 14.41 8.79 10.03
CA GLY A 295 14.36 7.93 11.22
C GLY A 295 14.93 6.55 10.93
N MET A 296 14.45 5.53 11.62
CA MET A 296 14.94 4.16 11.48
C MET A 296 13.84 3.10 11.66
N ILE A 297 14.05 1.94 11.06
CA ILE A 297 13.26 0.72 11.33
C ILE A 297 14.18 -0.42 11.75
N SER A 298 13.75 -1.20 12.73
CA SER A 298 14.41 -2.45 13.11
C SER A 298 13.68 -3.66 12.52
N ARG A 299 14.39 -4.79 12.44
CA ARG A 299 13.78 -6.09 12.11
C ARG A 299 12.61 -6.44 13.05
N GLN A 300 12.66 -6.02 14.30
CA GLN A 300 11.58 -6.28 15.26
C GLN A 300 10.31 -5.50 14.91
N ASP A 301 10.44 -4.24 14.50
CA ASP A 301 9.30 -3.39 14.10
C ASP A 301 8.63 -3.96 12.86
N VAL A 302 9.45 -4.38 11.89
CA VAL A 302 9.02 -5.05 10.67
C VAL A 302 8.24 -6.35 10.99
N LEU A 303 8.78 -7.21 11.85
CA LEU A 303 8.11 -8.48 12.22
C LEU A 303 6.80 -8.24 12.97
N LYS A 304 6.76 -7.29 13.91
CA LYS A 304 5.53 -6.93 14.63
C LYS A 304 4.44 -6.46 13.66
N ALA A 305 4.81 -5.60 12.71
CA ALA A 305 3.88 -5.09 11.70
C ALA A 305 3.30 -6.21 10.83
N LEU A 306 4.15 -7.12 10.33
CA LEU A 306 3.70 -8.27 9.53
C LEU A 306 2.77 -9.23 10.30
N GLN A 307 2.96 -9.38 11.61
CA GLN A 307 2.08 -10.22 12.45
C GLN A 307 0.69 -9.60 12.69
N MET A 308 0.58 -8.26 12.70
CA MET A 308 -0.70 -7.58 12.88
C MET A 308 -1.64 -7.75 11.68
N ILE A 309 -1.10 -7.84 10.45
CA ILE A 309 -1.87 -8.03 9.20
C ILE A 309 -2.66 -9.35 9.24
N GLN A 310 -2.05 -10.43 9.72
CA GLN A 310 -2.67 -11.76 9.72
C GLN A 310 -3.93 -11.89 10.60
N ARG A 311 -4.28 -10.85 11.37
CA ARG A 311 -5.42 -10.85 12.31
C ARG A 311 -6.63 -10.05 11.80
N GLN A 312 -6.57 -9.41 10.62
CA GLN A 312 -7.70 -8.62 10.11
C GLN A 312 -8.71 -9.50 9.34
N PRO A 313 -10.03 -9.46 9.68
CA PRO A 313 -11.05 -10.36 9.14
C PRO A 313 -11.63 -9.95 7.78
N GLN A 314 -11.24 -8.81 7.20
CA GLN A 314 -11.74 -8.32 5.90
C GLN A 314 -10.56 -8.06 4.96
N VAL A 315 -10.01 -9.14 4.42
CA VAL A 315 -8.89 -9.12 3.47
C VAL A 315 -9.46 -8.94 2.06
N GLY A 316 -8.90 -8.00 1.29
CA GLY A 316 -9.20 -7.91 -0.13
C GLY A 316 -8.45 -9.00 -0.88
N GLU A 317 -9.12 -9.86 -1.63
CA GLU A 317 -8.42 -10.89 -2.41
C GLU A 317 -7.69 -10.24 -3.59
N THR A 318 -6.39 -10.48 -3.71
CA THR A 318 -5.62 -10.10 -4.89
C THR A 318 -5.87 -11.07 -6.05
N LEU A 319 -5.40 -10.71 -7.26
CA LEU A 319 -5.45 -11.64 -8.39
C LEU A 319 -4.64 -12.92 -8.12
N ASP A 320 -3.52 -12.80 -7.40
CA ASP A 320 -2.70 -13.93 -7.00
C ASP A 320 -3.49 -14.85 -6.04
N ASP A 321 -4.21 -14.29 -5.05
CA ASP A 321 -5.06 -15.08 -4.14
C ASP A 321 -6.19 -15.79 -4.89
N THR A 322 -6.85 -15.08 -5.81
CA THR A 322 -7.94 -15.61 -6.63
C THR A 322 -7.47 -16.78 -7.52
N VAL A 323 -6.26 -16.69 -8.06
CA VAL A 323 -5.66 -17.73 -8.91
C VAL A 323 -5.18 -18.92 -8.07
N THR A 324 -4.46 -18.66 -6.99
CA THR A 324 -3.82 -19.71 -6.17
C THR A 324 -4.82 -20.48 -5.30
N SER A 325 -5.95 -19.88 -4.93
CA SER A 325 -7.05 -20.56 -4.22
C SER A 325 -7.71 -21.66 -5.05
N GLN A 326 -7.62 -21.59 -6.39
CA GLN A 326 -8.14 -22.62 -7.30
C GLN A 326 -7.20 -23.82 -7.45
N LEU A 327 -5.97 -23.74 -6.91
CA LEU A 327 -4.99 -24.80 -6.99
C LEU A 327 -5.29 -25.89 -5.94
N VAL A 328 -5.72 -27.06 -6.40
CA VAL A 328 -6.08 -28.19 -5.54
C VAL A 328 -4.91 -29.18 -5.46
N VAL A 329 -4.62 -29.67 -4.26
CA VAL A 329 -3.61 -30.72 -4.04
C VAL A 329 -4.19 -32.07 -4.45
N SER A 330 -3.52 -32.75 -5.36
CA SER A 330 -3.74 -34.16 -5.67
C SER A 330 -2.56 -34.95 -5.12
N ARG A 331 -2.82 -36.00 -4.34
CA ARG A 331 -1.74 -36.90 -3.89
C ARG A 331 -1.32 -37.79 -5.05
N GLY A 332 -0.03 -37.79 -5.37
CA GLY A 332 0.57 -38.75 -6.30
C GLY A 332 0.48 -40.19 -5.78
N LYS A 333 0.81 -41.16 -6.64
CA LYS A 333 0.86 -42.59 -6.28
C LYS A 333 2.00 -42.91 -5.29
N LEU A 334 2.98 -42.04 -5.17
CA LEU A 334 4.14 -42.15 -4.27
C LEU A 334 4.00 -41.19 -3.08
N LYS A 335 4.56 -41.60 -1.94
CA LYS A 335 4.33 -40.99 -0.62
C LYS A 335 4.83 -39.53 -0.46
N ASP A 336 5.63 -39.04 -1.42
CA ASP A 336 6.29 -37.72 -1.39
C ASP A 336 6.06 -36.85 -2.65
N GLU A 337 5.24 -37.27 -3.62
CA GLU A 337 4.93 -36.46 -4.80
C GLU A 337 3.58 -35.76 -4.62
N SER A 338 3.63 -34.51 -4.16
CA SER A 338 2.47 -33.63 -4.20
C SER A 338 2.29 -33.11 -5.63
N THR A 339 1.19 -33.46 -6.28
CA THR A 339 0.82 -32.90 -7.57
C THR A 339 -0.31 -31.90 -7.36
N PHE A 340 -0.43 -30.95 -8.27
CA PHE A 340 -1.44 -29.89 -8.15
C PHE A 340 -2.27 -29.84 -9.41
N ARG A 341 -3.56 -29.53 -9.24
CA ARG A 341 -4.51 -29.41 -10.35
C ARG A 341 -5.25 -28.08 -10.29
N CYS A 342 -5.47 -27.48 -11.46
CA CYS A 342 -6.24 -26.25 -11.61
C CYS A 342 -7.00 -26.30 -12.94
N THR A 343 -8.29 -25.98 -12.92
CA THR A 343 -9.08 -25.78 -14.15
C THR A 343 -8.93 -24.34 -14.61
N ILE A 344 -8.70 -24.11 -15.91
CA ILE A 344 -8.53 -22.75 -16.44
C ILE A 344 -9.88 -22.06 -16.59
N THR A 345 -10.11 -21.04 -15.79
CA THR A 345 -11.33 -20.22 -15.83
C THR A 345 -11.17 -19.03 -16.79
N PRO A 346 -12.27 -18.38 -17.25
CA PRO A 346 -12.18 -17.24 -18.16
C PRO A 346 -11.27 -16.11 -17.66
N GLN A 347 -11.30 -15.84 -16.35
CA GLN A 347 -10.49 -14.79 -15.70
C GLN A 347 -8.98 -15.07 -15.76
N MET A 348 -8.58 -16.31 -16.03
CA MET A 348 -7.18 -16.73 -16.14
C MET A 348 -6.61 -16.61 -17.55
N THR A 349 -7.44 -16.28 -18.54
CA THR A 349 -7.08 -16.32 -19.96
C THR A 349 -6.58 -14.98 -20.50
N ASN A 350 -5.78 -15.04 -21.56
CA ASN A 350 -5.37 -13.90 -22.37
C ASN A 350 -6.37 -13.67 -23.53
N HIS A 351 -6.12 -12.65 -24.35
CA HIS A 351 -6.97 -12.28 -25.50
C HIS A 351 -7.07 -13.37 -26.59
N LEU A 352 -6.25 -14.43 -26.54
CA LEU A 352 -6.30 -15.58 -27.45
C LEU A 352 -7.15 -16.73 -26.88
N GLY A 353 -7.79 -16.56 -25.72
CA GLY A 353 -8.58 -17.61 -25.06
C GLY A 353 -7.73 -18.74 -24.45
N THR A 354 -6.44 -18.46 -24.21
CA THR A 354 -5.49 -19.41 -23.61
C THR A 354 -5.00 -18.88 -22.27
N ILE A 355 -4.47 -19.72 -21.39
CA ILE A 355 -3.95 -19.26 -20.10
C ILE A 355 -2.96 -18.10 -20.27
N SER A 356 -3.14 -17.05 -19.47
CA SER A 356 -2.22 -15.93 -19.41
C SER A 356 -0.87 -16.36 -18.86
N TYR A 357 0.23 -15.87 -19.46
CA TYR A 357 1.58 -16.20 -19.02
C TYR A 357 1.84 -15.83 -17.55
N GLY A 358 1.25 -14.74 -17.07
CA GLY A 358 1.32 -14.35 -15.66
C GLY A 358 0.65 -15.38 -14.75
N VAL A 359 -0.56 -15.81 -15.10
CA VAL A 359 -1.31 -16.82 -14.33
C VAL A 359 -0.57 -18.16 -14.32
N PHE A 360 -0.03 -18.58 -15.46
CA PHE A 360 0.79 -19.80 -15.54
C PHE A 360 1.99 -19.72 -14.58
N THR A 361 2.66 -18.57 -14.55
CA THR A 361 3.81 -18.29 -13.69
C THR A 361 3.42 -18.35 -12.20
N THR A 362 2.31 -17.74 -11.83
CA THR A 362 1.76 -17.76 -10.46
C THR A 362 1.44 -19.18 -10.01
N LEU A 363 0.75 -19.97 -10.84
CA LEU A 363 0.38 -21.36 -10.51
C LEU A 363 1.62 -22.25 -10.31
N VAL A 364 2.61 -22.14 -11.19
CA VAL A 364 3.89 -22.85 -11.08
C VAL A 364 4.63 -22.48 -9.79
N THR A 365 4.72 -21.18 -9.51
CA THR A 365 5.40 -20.64 -8.33
C THR A 365 4.73 -21.10 -7.05
N GLU A 366 3.39 -21.05 -7.00
CA GLU A 366 2.64 -21.48 -5.83
C GLU A 366 2.75 -22.99 -5.58
N ALA A 367 2.66 -23.81 -6.63
CA ALA A 367 2.86 -25.25 -6.53
C ALA A 367 4.24 -25.60 -5.94
N ALA A 368 5.29 -24.94 -6.44
CA ALA A 368 6.65 -25.08 -5.92
C ALA A 368 6.76 -24.63 -4.45
N ASN A 369 6.20 -23.47 -4.11
CA ASN A 369 6.19 -22.93 -2.75
C ASN A 369 5.50 -23.88 -1.76
N ARG A 370 4.36 -24.46 -2.13
CA ARG A 370 3.63 -25.43 -1.28
C ARG A 370 4.46 -26.67 -0.99
N VAL A 371 5.22 -27.18 -1.98
CA VAL A 371 6.12 -28.31 -1.77
C VAL A 371 7.30 -27.95 -0.86
N LEU A 372 7.98 -26.82 -1.11
CA LEU A 372 9.12 -26.41 -0.28
C LEU A 372 8.71 -26.10 1.17
N ARG A 373 7.51 -25.55 1.40
CA ARG A 373 6.94 -25.35 2.75
C ARG A 373 6.77 -26.66 3.53
N GLY A 374 6.62 -27.79 2.85
CA GLY A 374 6.60 -29.11 3.47
C GLY A 374 7.94 -29.51 4.11
N TYR A 375 9.06 -28.98 3.60
CA TYR A 375 10.41 -29.30 4.08
C TYR A 375 10.93 -28.28 5.09
N LYS A 376 10.60 -26.99 4.92
CA LYS A 376 10.98 -25.94 5.87
C LYS A 376 9.82 -24.97 6.08
N LYS A 377 9.53 -24.66 7.35
CA LYS A 377 8.62 -23.58 7.73
C LYS A 377 9.35 -22.25 7.57
N GLY A 378 8.85 -21.40 6.69
CA GLY A 378 9.45 -20.11 6.39
C GLY A 378 8.75 -19.42 5.23
N ASP A 379 9.02 -18.13 5.06
CA ASP A 379 8.61 -17.42 3.86
C ASP A 379 9.57 -17.76 2.72
N LEU A 380 9.04 -17.80 1.49
CA LEU A 380 9.77 -18.22 0.30
C LEU A 380 9.74 -17.10 -0.72
N VAL A 381 10.91 -16.77 -1.25
CA VAL A 381 11.04 -15.76 -2.29
C VAL A 381 11.74 -16.37 -3.49
N VAL A 382 11.16 -16.19 -4.67
CA VAL A 382 11.77 -16.66 -5.92
C VAL A 382 12.90 -15.70 -6.30
N GLU A 383 14.13 -16.19 -6.34
CA GLU A 383 15.31 -15.41 -6.77
C GLU A 383 15.42 -15.39 -8.30
N ASN A 384 15.23 -16.55 -8.91
CA ASN A 384 15.34 -16.74 -10.35
C ASN A 384 14.34 -17.80 -10.80
N MET A 385 13.70 -17.55 -11.94
CA MET A 385 12.87 -18.54 -12.60
C MET A 385 12.99 -18.43 -14.12
N THR A 386 13.16 -19.57 -14.77
CA THR A 386 13.09 -19.70 -16.24
C THR A 386 11.90 -20.57 -16.58
N ILE A 387 11.00 -20.07 -17.43
CA ILE A 387 9.80 -20.80 -17.89
C ILE A 387 9.86 -21.00 -19.40
N TYR A 388 9.59 -22.23 -19.82
CA TYR A 388 9.36 -22.61 -21.20
C TYR A 388 7.87 -22.86 -21.40
N PHE A 389 7.21 -22.00 -22.18
CA PHE A 389 5.85 -22.21 -22.64
C PHE A 389 5.89 -23.05 -23.92
N ILE A 390 5.52 -24.33 -23.83
CA ILE A 390 5.68 -25.30 -24.92
C ILE A 390 4.42 -25.33 -25.79
N LYS A 391 3.23 -25.37 -25.16
CA LYS A 391 1.94 -25.36 -25.86
C LYS A 391 0.94 -24.46 -25.13
N PRO A 392 0.11 -23.71 -25.86
CA PRO A 392 -0.97 -22.95 -25.25
C PRO A 392 -2.03 -23.89 -24.67
N VAL A 393 -2.61 -23.51 -23.53
CA VAL A 393 -3.68 -24.25 -22.86
C VAL A 393 -4.95 -23.43 -22.91
N GLN A 394 -6.02 -23.99 -23.45
CA GLN A 394 -7.31 -23.31 -23.61
C GLN A 394 -8.11 -23.28 -22.31
N ILE A 395 -9.10 -22.38 -22.26
CA ILE A 395 -10.13 -22.35 -21.22
C ILE A 395 -10.79 -23.72 -21.00
N ASP A 396 -11.27 -23.95 -19.78
CA ASP A 396 -11.94 -25.17 -19.30
C ASP A 396 -11.07 -26.44 -19.27
N ARG A 397 -9.81 -26.35 -19.72
CA ARG A 397 -8.84 -27.45 -19.58
C ARG A 397 -8.27 -27.50 -18.16
N VAL A 398 -7.84 -28.70 -17.77
CA VAL A 398 -7.20 -28.93 -16.48
C VAL A 398 -5.68 -28.93 -16.66
N LEU A 399 -5.01 -28.07 -15.90
CA LEU A 399 -3.57 -28.13 -15.70
C LEU A 399 -3.23 -29.10 -14.58
N GLU A 400 -2.19 -29.88 -14.80
CA GLU A 400 -1.55 -30.74 -13.81
C GLU A 400 -0.10 -30.28 -13.64
N ILE A 401 0.26 -29.89 -12.41
CA ILE A 401 1.56 -29.30 -12.08
C ILE A 401 2.33 -30.27 -11.19
N TYR A 402 3.55 -30.59 -11.61
CA TYR A 402 4.44 -31.58 -11.02
C TYR A 402 5.73 -30.89 -10.57
N PRO A 403 5.73 -30.27 -9.38
CA PRO A 403 6.94 -29.68 -8.81
C PRO A 403 7.84 -30.78 -8.22
N ARG A 404 9.11 -30.75 -8.61
CA ARG A 404 10.16 -31.65 -8.17
C ARG A 404 11.32 -30.87 -7.57
N ILE A 405 11.69 -31.22 -6.36
CA ILE A 405 12.88 -30.68 -5.71
C ILE A 405 14.13 -31.26 -6.37
N LEU A 406 15.06 -30.39 -6.76
CA LEU A 406 16.39 -30.78 -7.22
C LEU A 406 17.43 -30.70 -6.10
N GLU A 407 17.38 -29.62 -5.32
CA GLU A 407 18.33 -29.36 -4.24
C GLU A 407 17.68 -28.50 -3.16
N VAL A 408 17.89 -28.81 -1.87
CA VAL A 408 17.46 -27.95 -0.76
C VAL A 408 18.62 -27.77 0.19
N GLY A 409 19.09 -26.52 0.30
CA GLY A 409 20.08 -26.09 1.26
C GLY A 409 19.43 -25.43 2.49
N ARG A 410 20.28 -24.85 3.36
CA ARG A 410 19.79 -24.13 4.56
C ARG A 410 19.02 -22.86 4.22
N LYS A 411 19.41 -22.16 3.14
CA LYS A 411 18.92 -20.84 2.73
C LYS A 411 18.32 -20.80 1.33
N PHE A 412 18.43 -21.87 0.54
CA PHE A 412 17.93 -21.90 -0.83
C PHE A 412 17.29 -23.25 -1.18
N GLY A 413 16.41 -23.26 -2.17
CA GLY A 413 15.81 -24.44 -2.77
C GLY A 413 15.78 -24.31 -4.29
N LYS A 414 16.17 -25.36 -5.01
CA LYS A 414 16.09 -25.45 -6.47
C LYS A 414 15.02 -26.44 -6.87
N MET A 415 14.20 -26.06 -7.84
CA MET A 415 13.08 -26.86 -8.30
C MET A 415 12.97 -26.93 -9.81
N ASP A 416 12.60 -28.11 -10.29
CA ASP A 416 12.09 -28.37 -11.63
C ASP A 416 10.58 -28.52 -11.53
N VAL A 417 9.82 -27.85 -12.38
CA VAL A 417 8.35 -27.93 -12.38
C VAL A 417 7.88 -28.27 -13.78
N GLU A 418 7.23 -29.41 -13.92
CA GLU A 418 6.58 -29.79 -15.18
C GLU A 418 5.09 -29.47 -15.12
N VAL A 419 4.57 -28.95 -16.22
CA VAL A 419 3.15 -28.63 -16.34
C VAL A 419 2.57 -29.38 -17.53
N HIS A 420 1.53 -30.16 -17.26
CA HIS A 420 0.83 -30.97 -18.24
C HIS A 420 -0.62 -30.52 -18.35
N SER A 421 -1.20 -30.74 -19.53
CA SER A 421 -2.64 -30.61 -19.77
C SER A 421 -3.06 -31.84 -20.55
N GLU A 422 -4.04 -32.59 -20.03
CA GLU A 422 -4.56 -33.82 -20.68
C GLU A 422 -3.46 -34.84 -21.02
N GLY A 423 -2.46 -34.97 -20.12
CA GLY A 423 -1.31 -35.87 -20.31
C GLY A 423 -0.25 -35.40 -21.30
N VAL A 424 -0.37 -34.19 -21.85
CA VAL A 424 0.63 -33.59 -22.75
C VAL A 424 1.42 -32.53 -21.98
N LEU A 425 2.76 -32.55 -22.13
CA LEU A 425 3.63 -31.50 -21.60
C LEU A 425 3.34 -30.17 -22.31
N VAL A 426 2.92 -29.16 -21.54
CA VAL A 426 2.53 -27.83 -22.05
C VAL A 426 3.46 -26.73 -21.56
N GLY A 427 4.20 -26.96 -20.48
CA GLY A 427 5.28 -26.07 -20.07
C GLY A 427 6.20 -26.69 -19.04
N LYS A 428 7.33 -26.03 -18.83
CA LYS A 428 8.36 -26.46 -17.89
C LYS A 428 9.03 -25.24 -17.27
N ALA A 429 9.30 -25.29 -15.97
CA ALA A 429 9.97 -24.23 -15.26
C ALA A 429 11.14 -24.76 -14.43
N MET A 430 12.20 -23.96 -14.36
CA MET A 430 13.32 -24.16 -13.45
C MET A 430 13.37 -22.94 -12.55
N MET A 431 13.40 -23.13 -11.24
CA MET A 431 13.41 -22.02 -10.29
C MET A 431 14.34 -22.23 -9.11
N VAL A 432 14.88 -21.11 -8.62
CA VAL A 432 15.68 -21.00 -7.41
C VAL A 432 14.92 -20.10 -6.46
N CYS A 433 14.66 -20.60 -5.26
CA CYS A 433 13.98 -19.86 -4.22
C CYS A 433 14.89 -19.71 -2.99
N GLN A 434 14.81 -18.57 -2.33
CA GLN A 434 15.42 -18.33 -1.03
C GLN A 434 14.44 -18.68 0.08
N LEU A 435 14.94 -19.35 1.11
CA LEU A 435 14.18 -19.74 2.31
C LEU A 435 14.47 -18.73 3.43
N ILE A 436 13.43 -18.03 3.88
CA ILE A 436 13.47 -17.07 4.98
C ILE A 436 12.95 -17.76 6.25
N ASP A 437 13.84 -17.99 7.21
CA ASP A 437 13.45 -18.58 8.50
C ASP A 437 12.52 -17.61 9.26
N ARG A 438 11.33 -18.10 9.66
CA ARG A 438 10.48 -17.42 10.64
C ARG A 438 10.99 -17.81 12.03
N HIS A 439 11.71 -16.90 12.69
CA HIS A 439 12.12 -17.06 14.09
C HIS A 439 11.00 -16.73 15.06
#